data_AF-A0A2V6AB49-F1
#
_entry.id   AF-A0A2V6AB49-F1
#
_cell.length_a   1.000
_cell.length_b   1.000
_cell.length_c   1.000
_cell.angle_alpha   90.00
_cell.angle_beta   90.00
_cell.angle_gamma   90.00
#
_symmetry.space_group_name_H-M   'P 1'
#
loop_
_entity.id
_entity.type
_entity.pdbx_description
1 polymer ?
#
loop_
_entity_poly.entity_id
_entity_poly.type
_entity_poly.pdbx_seq_one_letter_code
_entity_poly.pdbx_strand_id
1 'polypeptide(L)'
;MKLQPKKGTGNIIKSSSDRLMAHLGVPLVIAALMCSALFATAVQAATLLDPRPESSTTYFGFSIAVVGDVDGDGVPDLAVGAPFQDGDFAVNNGFGPPQDVGKVWLISGATLGVITQLNDPYFQTPNPTKFGGFFGFSVAGVGDLNHDGVPDVLVGVPHHTNFAADRVNCGEAFVFSGRDGSIIFTLNDPDEAEGNRMGYAVASLGDVNGDGIPDLLVGVPKKDTPAGLPDVGSAYIFSGADGSFIRSLDPPAQGGRRQTAGSAQPWLMPGMLTVMAYPIFLLARRGKVGLTFLTARLARLSAQ
;
A
#
# COMPACT_ATOMS: atom_id res chain seq x y z
N MET A 1 79.51 -42.14 43.23
CA MET A 1 78.98 -40.79 43.47
C MET A 1 77.69 -40.92 44.27
N LYS A 2 77.69 -40.45 45.54
CA LYS A 2 76.57 -40.09 46.46
C LYS A 2 75.40 -41.09 46.68
N LEU A 3 75.29 -41.72 47.87
CA LEU A 3 74.57 -41.31 49.10
C LEU A 3 73.03 -41.52 49.06
N GLN A 4 72.51 -42.39 49.94
CA GLN A 4 71.08 -42.45 50.39
C GLN A 4 70.78 -41.33 51.42
N PRO A 5 69.64 -41.24 52.17
CA PRO A 5 68.24 -41.76 52.08
C PRO A 5 67.14 -40.67 52.40
N LYS A 6 65.82 -40.95 52.29
CA LYS A 6 64.77 -40.74 53.35
C LYS A 6 63.28 -40.86 52.90
N LYS A 7 62.49 -41.34 53.87
CA LYS A 7 61.01 -41.48 54.02
C LYS A 7 60.22 -40.15 54.09
N GLY A 8 58.92 -40.23 53.78
CA GLY A 8 57.83 -39.43 54.39
C GLY A 8 56.50 -39.54 53.60
N THR A 9 55.51 -40.33 54.03
CA THR A 9 54.29 -39.98 54.84
C THR A 9 53.07 -39.51 54.03
N GLY A 10 51.90 -40.14 54.24
CA GLY A 10 50.58 -39.55 53.92
C GLY A 10 49.57 -40.56 53.33
N ASN A 11 48.87 -41.39 54.12
CA ASN A 11 47.54 -41.17 54.71
C ASN A 11 46.34 -41.16 53.72
N ILE A 12 45.40 -42.11 53.92
CA ILE A 12 43.92 -42.09 53.75
C ILE A 12 43.38 -41.82 52.30
N ILE A 13 42.31 -42.37 51.71
CA ILE A 13 41.02 -42.96 52.13
C ILE A 13 40.54 -43.90 50.99
N LYS A 14 40.07 -45.11 51.33
CA LYS A 14 39.10 -45.85 50.50
C LYS A 14 37.78 -45.08 50.54
N SER A 15 37.32 -44.52 49.42
CA SER A 15 35.97 -43.95 49.29
C SER A 15 35.35 -44.50 48.01
N SER A 16 34.76 -45.69 48.09
CA SER A 16 33.31 -45.87 47.97
C SER A 16 32.71 -45.24 46.70
N SER A 17 32.86 -45.96 45.59
CA SER A 17 32.12 -45.74 44.35
C SER A 17 30.60 -45.95 44.45
N ASP A 18 30.06 -46.24 45.65
CA ASP A 18 28.67 -46.69 45.84
C ASP A 18 27.77 -45.71 46.63
N ARG A 19 28.11 -44.41 46.69
CA ARG A 19 27.26 -43.42 47.39
C ARG A 19 27.02 -42.10 46.62
N LEU A 20 26.80 -42.17 45.31
CA LEU A 20 26.35 -40.99 44.56
C LEU A 20 25.16 -41.22 43.62
N MET A 21 24.41 -42.30 43.81
CA MET A 21 23.23 -42.63 42.99
C MET A 21 21.94 -42.82 43.80
N ALA A 22 21.75 -42.00 44.84
CA ALA A 22 20.47 -41.89 45.53
C ALA A 22 20.19 -40.44 45.92
N HIS A 23 19.02 -39.92 45.52
CA HIS A 23 18.43 -38.61 45.86
C HIS A 23 18.67 -37.37 44.97
N LEU A 24 18.79 -37.53 43.66
CA LEU A 24 18.48 -36.42 42.73
C LEU A 24 17.27 -36.77 41.85
N GLY A 25 16.21 -37.25 42.51
CA GLY A 25 14.93 -37.51 41.90
C GLY A 25 14.06 -36.25 41.93
N VAL A 26 13.80 -35.70 40.74
CA VAL A 26 12.62 -34.89 40.39
C VAL A 26 12.67 -33.34 40.46
N PRO A 27 13.54 -32.58 41.17
CA PRO A 27 13.39 -31.11 41.17
C PRO A 27 14.05 -30.43 39.96
N LEU A 28 15.07 -31.05 39.34
CA LEU A 28 15.84 -30.38 38.29
C LEU A 28 15.14 -30.40 36.92
N VAL A 29 14.34 -31.44 36.65
CA VAL A 29 13.57 -31.56 35.40
C VAL A 29 12.33 -30.68 35.46
N ILE A 30 11.73 -30.49 36.66
CA ILE A 30 10.63 -29.53 36.85
C ILE A 30 11.16 -28.09 36.77
N ALA A 31 12.37 -27.79 37.25
CA ALA A 31 12.98 -26.47 37.06
C ALA A 31 13.30 -26.17 35.58
N ALA A 32 13.72 -27.17 34.79
CA ALA A 32 13.96 -27.00 33.36
C ALA A 32 12.65 -26.87 32.53
N LEU A 33 11.56 -27.52 32.96
CA LEU A 33 10.23 -27.37 32.36
C LEU A 33 9.47 -26.12 32.83
N MET A 34 9.79 -25.57 34.01
CA MET A 34 9.24 -24.30 34.49
C MET A 34 10.02 -23.06 33.98
N CYS A 35 11.20 -23.24 33.38
CA CYS A 35 11.90 -22.18 32.66
C CYS A 35 11.58 -22.13 31.15
N SER A 36 10.79 -23.08 30.63
CA SER A 36 10.38 -23.15 29.22
C SER A 36 8.90 -22.83 28.98
N ALA A 37 8.14 -22.51 30.03
CA ALA A 37 6.76 -22.08 29.92
C ALA A 37 6.61 -20.63 30.39
N LEU A 38 6.04 -19.79 29.50
CA LEU A 38 5.64 -18.40 29.68
C LEU A 38 6.74 -17.33 29.53
N PHE A 39 7.32 -17.23 28.32
CA PHE A 39 7.30 -15.92 27.67
C PHE A 39 6.01 -15.85 26.84
N ALA A 40 4.88 -15.73 27.54
CA ALA A 40 3.74 -15.09 26.91
C ALA A 40 4.12 -13.61 26.83
N THR A 41 4.74 -13.20 25.73
CA THR A 41 4.81 -11.78 25.41
C THR A 41 3.37 -11.35 25.24
N ALA A 42 2.78 -10.78 26.30
CA ALA A 42 1.58 -10.00 26.16
C ALA A 42 1.95 -8.91 25.16
N VAL A 43 1.45 -9.04 23.93
CA VAL A 43 1.52 -7.95 22.96
C VAL A 43 0.67 -6.84 23.56
N GLN A 44 1.33 -5.91 24.23
CA GLN A 44 0.67 -4.71 24.72
C GLN A 44 0.30 -3.93 23.46
N ALA A 45 -0.99 -3.78 23.18
CA ALA A 45 -1.43 -2.82 22.19
C ALA A 45 -0.93 -1.44 22.63
N ALA A 46 -0.09 -0.83 21.81
CA ALA A 46 0.39 0.53 22.03
C ALA A 46 -0.50 1.49 21.25
N THR A 47 -0.89 2.59 21.91
CA THR A 47 -1.56 3.69 21.22
C THR A 47 -0.50 4.64 20.70
N LEU A 48 -0.46 4.82 19.38
CA LEU A 48 0.33 5.86 18.76
C LEU A 48 -0.40 7.20 18.92
N LEU A 49 0.22 8.15 19.61
CA LEU A 49 -0.34 9.47 19.84
C LEU A 49 0.24 10.46 18.82
N ASP A 50 -0.52 11.52 18.54
CA ASP A 50 -0.04 12.65 17.75
C ASP A 50 1.28 13.16 18.34
N PRO A 51 2.39 13.16 17.57
CA PRO A 51 3.67 13.64 18.06
C PRO A 51 3.70 15.13 18.41
N ARG A 52 2.79 15.91 17.84
CA ARG A 52 2.74 17.36 18.04
C ARG A 52 1.29 17.87 18.05
N PRO A 53 0.54 17.57 19.12
CA PRO A 53 -0.84 18.02 19.25
C PRO A 53 -0.89 19.54 19.39
N GLU A 54 -1.89 20.15 18.76
CA GLU A 54 -2.19 21.59 18.86
C GLU A 54 -3.62 21.80 19.38
N SER A 55 -3.98 23.07 19.62
CA SER A 55 -5.34 23.42 20.04
C SER A 55 -6.38 23.26 18.92
N SER A 56 -5.92 23.18 17.67
CA SER A 56 -6.71 22.91 16.45
C SER A 56 -6.82 21.41 16.17
N THR A 57 -7.71 21.04 15.25
CA THR A 57 -7.91 19.66 14.82
C THR A 57 -6.80 19.23 13.87
N THR A 58 -5.88 18.34 14.27
CA THR A 58 -4.83 17.80 13.38
C THR A 58 -5.29 16.61 12.53
N TYR A 59 -6.20 15.81 13.09
CA TYR A 59 -6.60 14.48 12.61
C TYR A 59 -5.41 13.58 12.30
N PHE A 60 -4.43 13.55 13.21
CA PHE A 60 -3.38 12.54 13.16
C PHE A 60 -3.98 11.12 13.07
N GLY A 61 -3.54 10.34 12.08
CA GLY A 61 -4.11 9.03 11.78
C GLY A 61 -5.22 9.04 10.73
N PHE A 62 -5.47 10.18 10.07
CA PHE A 62 -6.46 10.28 8.98
C PHE A 62 -6.12 9.34 7.82
N SER A 63 -4.83 9.25 7.49
CA SER A 63 -4.28 8.34 6.49
C SER A 63 -3.08 7.61 7.09
N ILE A 64 -2.92 6.34 6.73
CA ILE A 64 -1.85 5.47 7.24
C ILE A 64 -1.36 4.58 6.10
N ALA A 65 -0.04 4.43 5.97
CA ALA A 65 0.58 3.45 5.09
C ALA A 65 1.78 2.79 5.77
N VAL A 66 2.04 1.53 5.44
CA VAL A 66 3.33 0.90 5.69
C VAL A 66 4.26 1.30 4.56
N VAL A 67 5.40 1.91 4.87
CA VAL A 67 6.33 2.45 3.87
C VAL A 67 7.55 1.56 3.61
N GLY A 68 7.77 0.55 4.45
CA GLY A 68 9.01 -0.23 4.45
C GLY A 68 9.97 0.28 5.50
N ASP A 69 11.18 -0.27 5.57
CA ASP A 69 12.18 0.06 6.58
C ASP A 69 12.93 1.35 6.19
N VAL A 70 12.53 2.47 6.79
CA VAL A 70 13.06 3.81 6.51
C VAL A 70 14.24 4.14 7.42
N ASP A 71 14.21 3.70 8.68
CA ASP A 71 15.27 3.95 9.65
C ASP A 71 16.42 2.90 9.64
N GLY A 72 16.25 1.81 8.87
CA GLY A 72 17.26 0.79 8.64
C GLY A 72 17.38 -0.23 9.77
N ASP A 73 16.36 -0.37 10.61
CA ASP A 73 16.35 -1.29 11.76
C ASP A 73 15.86 -2.71 11.42
N GLY A 74 15.42 -2.93 10.18
CA GLY A 74 14.91 -4.20 9.66
C GLY A 74 13.41 -4.42 9.89
N VAL A 75 12.69 -3.47 10.48
CA VAL A 75 11.24 -3.50 10.71
C VAL A 75 10.55 -2.48 9.79
N PRO A 76 9.44 -2.84 9.12
CA PRO A 76 8.72 -1.87 8.31
C PRO A 76 8.11 -0.73 9.13
N ASP A 77 8.32 0.50 8.67
CA ASP A 77 7.86 1.75 9.26
C ASP A 77 6.53 2.23 8.69
N LEU A 78 5.98 3.26 9.32
CA LEU A 78 4.68 3.83 9.04
C LEU A 78 4.79 5.27 8.57
N ALA A 79 4.00 5.63 7.55
CA ALA A 79 3.64 7.01 7.27
C ALA A 79 2.24 7.29 7.81
N VAL A 80 2.08 8.38 8.56
CA VAL A 80 0.80 8.78 9.17
C VAL A 80 0.49 10.23 8.82
N GLY A 81 -0.63 10.46 8.14
CA GLY A 81 -1.10 11.78 7.77
C GLY A 81 -1.88 12.48 8.88
N ALA A 82 -1.68 13.79 8.97
CA ALA A 82 -2.41 14.74 9.79
C ALA A 82 -2.79 15.97 8.93
N PRO A 83 -3.75 15.82 7.99
CA PRO A 83 -4.00 16.80 6.93
C PRO A 83 -4.52 18.15 7.39
N PHE A 84 -5.03 18.24 8.61
CA PHE A 84 -5.59 19.47 9.17
C PHE A 84 -4.64 20.15 10.16
N GLN A 85 -3.40 19.66 10.25
CA GLN A 85 -2.40 20.28 11.09
C GLN A 85 -1.99 21.66 10.55
N ASP A 86 -1.91 22.65 11.43
CA ASP A 86 -1.54 24.01 11.10
C ASP A 86 -0.05 24.14 10.71
N GLY A 87 0.26 25.23 9.99
CA GLY A 87 1.61 25.57 9.58
C GLY A 87 2.51 25.98 10.75
N ASP A 88 3.82 25.76 10.59
CA ASP A 88 4.82 25.98 11.66
C ASP A 88 5.29 27.43 11.84
N PHE A 89 4.76 28.37 11.06
CA PHE A 89 5.19 29.76 11.09
C PHE A 89 4.02 30.72 11.30
N ALA A 90 4.26 31.72 12.16
CA ALA A 90 3.32 32.81 12.36
C ALA A 90 3.32 33.74 11.14
N VAL A 91 2.15 34.08 10.63
CA VAL A 91 1.99 35.15 9.64
C VAL A 91 1.52 36.43 10.34
N ASN A 92 2.08 37.57 9.93
CA ASN A 92 1.72 38.91 10.45
C ASN A 92 0.40 39.42 9.85
N ASN A 93 -0.60 38.57 9.66
CA ASN A 93 -1.89 38.94 9.08
C ASN A 93 -3.02 38.98 10.14
N GLY A 94 -2.73 38.67 11.40
CA GLY A 94 -3.71 38.66 12.50
C GLY A 94 -4.61 37.41 12.56
N PHE A 95 -4.43 36.45 11.65
CA PHE A 95 -5.22 35.22 11.57
C PHE A 95 -4.53 33.99 12.18
N GLY A 96 -3.35 34.14 12.79
CA GLY A 96 -2.57 33.02 13.30
C GLY A 96 -1.76 32.31 12.19
N PRO A 97 -1.11 31.18 12.46
CA PRO A 97 -0.43 30.40 11.43
C PRO A 97 -1.40 29.95 10.32
N PRO A 98 -0.92 29.69 9.09
CA PRO A 98 -1.76 29.12 8.03
C PRO A 98 -2.46 27.85 8.55
N GLN A 99 -3.78 27.82 8.43
CA GLN A 99 -4.60 26.71 8.91
C GLN A 99 -4.63 25.58 7.87
N ASP A 100 -4.81 24.34 8.33
CA ASP A 100 -5.02 23.14 7.49
C ASP A 100 -3.95 22.92 6.40
N VAL A 101 -2.68 23.22 6.72
CA VAL A 101 -1.56 22.97 5.78
C VAL A 101 -1.37 21.47 5.61
N GLY A 102 -1.41 20.74 6.72
CA GLY A 102 -1.25 19.31 6.79
C GLY A 102 0.20 18.86 6.94
N LYS A 103 0.38 17.67 7.52
CA LYS A 103 1.68 17.02 7.75
C LYS A 103 1.62 15.51 7.54
N VAL A 104 2.78 14.91 7.29
CA VAL A 104 2.96 13.46 7.34
C VAL A 104 4.11 13.13 8.28
N TRP A 105 3.91 12.15 9.15
CA TRP A 105 4.90 11.67 10.10
C TRP A 105 5.40 10.30 9.65
N LEU A 106 6.71 10.15 9.51
CA LEU A 106 7.34 8.83 9.38
C LEU A 106 7.68 8.33 10.79
N ILE A 107 7.22 7.13 11.11
CA ILE A 107 7.19 6.59 12.46
C ILE A 107 7.73 5.17 12.41
N SER A 108 8.72 4.91 13.26
CA SER A 108 9.41 3.63 13.37
C SER A 108 8.42 2.53 13.74
N GLY A 109 8.39 1.45 12.97
CA GLY A 109 7.53 0.30 13.22
C GLY A 109 7.95 -0.48 14.46
N ALA A 110 9.25 -0.48 14.79
CA ALA A 110 9.77 -1.17 15.97
C ALA A 110 9.55 -0.39 17.26
N THR A 111 9.77 0.92 17.22
CA THR A 111 9.82 1.75 18.44
C THR A 111 8.60 2.65 18.62
N LEU A 112 7.80 2.86 17.56
CA LEU A 112 6.75 3.88 17.48
C LEU A 112 7.26 5.31 17.71
N GLY A 113 8.58 5.52 17.61
CA GLY A 113 9.21 6.82 17.64
C GLY A 113 9.08 7.54 16.29
N VAL A 114 9.03 8.87 16.31
CA VAL A 114 9.10 9.67 15.09
C VAL A 114 10.49 9.56 14.49
N ILE A 115 10.56 9.12 13.23
CA ILE A 115 11.77 9.15 12.41
C ILE A 115 11.95 10.55 11.83
N THR A 116 10.94 11.04 11.11
CA THR A 116 10.96 12.37 10.50
C THR A 116 9.55 12.89 10.24
N GLN A 117 9.45 14.16 9.86
CA GLN A 117 8.23 14.87 9.50
C GLN A 117 8.38 15.40 8.06
N LEU A 118 7.41 15.07 7.20
CA LEU A 118 7.28 15.64 5.87
C LEU A 118 6.30 16.82 5.91
N ASN A 119 6.64 17.88 5.19
CA ASN A 119 5.87 19.11 5.14
C ASN A 119 5.47 19.44 3.70
N ASP A 120 4.34 20.12 3.54
CA ASP A 120 3.97 20.70 2.25
C ASP A 120 5.08 21.65 1.75
N PRO A 121 5.66 21.40 0.56
CA PRO A 121 6.75 22.21 0.01
C PRO A 121 6.39 23.68 -0.18
N TYR A 122 5.11 24.00 -0.37
CA TYR A 122 4.65 25.36 -0.62
C TYR A 122 4.40 26.17 0.64
N PHE A 123 4.46 25.54 1.82
CA PHE A 123 4.17 26.15 3.12
C PHE A 123 5.37 26.13 4.05
N GLN A 124 6.57 26.44 3.54
CA GLN A 124 7.78 26.43 4.36
C GLN A 124 8.20 27.79 4.93
N THR A 125 7.84 28.93 4.35
CA THR A 125 8.21 30.28 4.83
C THR A 125 7.34 31.35 4.16
N PRO A 126 7.22 32.58 4.70
CA PRO A 126 5.96 33.31 4.68
C PRO A 126 5.57 33.76 3.28
N ASN A 127 4.62 33.05 2.69
CA ASN A 127 3.92 33.49 1.50
C ASN A 127 2.42 33.57 1.81
N PRO A 128 1.89 34.78 2.11
CA PRO A 128 0.51 34.95 2.57
C PRO A 128 -0.53 34.69 1.47
N THR A 129 -0.12 34.36 0.24
CA THR A 129 -1.05 34.12 -0.88
C THR A 129 -1.44 32.66 -1.05
N LYS A 130 -0.86 31.72 -0.29
CA LYS A 130 -1.19 30.30 -0.38
C LYS A 130 -2.02 29.85 0.82
N PHE A 131 -3.10 29.09 0.58
CA PHE A 131 -3.94 28.44 1.60
C PHE A 131 -3.70 26.93 1.57
N GLY A 132 -3.71 26.28 2.75
CA GLY A 132 -3.37 24.87 2.92
C GLY A 132 -4.08 23.94 1.94
N GLY A 133 -3.39 22.88 1.51
CA GLY A 133 -3.87 21.92 0.52
C GLY A 133 -4.32 20.58 1.10
N PHE A 134 -4.36 20.47 2.44
CA PHE A 134 -4.56 19.22 3.18
C PHE A 134 -3.44 18.20 2.91
N PHE A 135 -2.19 18.61 3.05
CA PHE A 135 -1.04 17.74 2.84
C PHE A 135 -1.09 16.52 3.78
N GLY A 136 -0.93 15.31 3.24
CA GLY A 136 -1.10 14.08 4.02
C GLY A 136 -2.52 13.56 4.07
N PHE A 137 -3.43 14.07 3.23
CA PHE A 137 -4.79 13.55 3.12
C PHE A 137 -4.80 12.07 2.71
N SER A 138 -3.87 11.68 1.84
CA SER A 138 -3.62 10.28 1.50
C SER A 138 -2.11 10.03 1.45
N VAL A 139 -1.69 8.82 1.85
CA VAL A 139 -0.28 8.41 1.88
C VAL A 139 -0.14 6.97 1.38
N ALA A 140 0.99 6.66 0.73
CA ALA A 140 1.34 5.31 0.30
C ALA A 140 2.87 5.11 0.35
N GLY A 141 3.30 3.91 0.74
CA GLY A 141 4.67 3.44 0.49
C GLY A 141 4.82 3.03 -0.97
N VAL A 142 5.90 3.47 -1.62
CA VAL A 142 6.12 3.22 -3.06
C VAL A 142 7.41 2.45 -3.36
N GLY A 143 8.10 2.01 -2.31
CA GLY A 143 9.42 1.39 -2.45
C GLY A 143 10.50 2.44 -2.74
N ASP A 144 11.70 1.98 -3.02
CA ASP A 144 12.86 2.83 -3.30
C ASP A 144 12.91 3.17 -4.80
N LEU A 145 12.40 4.35 -5.16
CA LEU A 145 12.30 4.83 -6.54
C LEU A 145 13.57 5.57 -6.98
N ASN A 146 14.28 6.21 -6.04
CA ASN A 146 15.53 6.91 -6.33
C ASN A 146 16.79 6.01 -6.23
N HIS A 147 16.61 4.74 -5.86
CA HIS A 147 17.64 3.72 -5.71
C HIS A 147 18.72 4.07 -4.68
N ASP A 148 18.35 4.79 -3.62
CA ASP A 148 19.28 5.13 -2.55
C ASP A 148 19.39 4.02 -1.48
N GLY A 149 18.46 3.06 -1.47
CA GLY A 149 18.37 1.96 -0.52
C GLY A 149 17.38 2.17 0.62
N VAL A 150 16.67 3.31 0.65
CA VAL A 150 15.62 3.63 1.63
C VAL A 150 14.28 3.76 0.88
N PRO A 151 13.18 3.16 1.37
CA PRO A 151 11.88 3.30 0.72
C PRO A 151 11.34 4.73 0.72
N ASP A 152 10.67 5.09 -0.37
CA ASP A 152 10.07 6.41 -0.60
C ASP A 152 8.57 6.45 -0.29
N VAL A 153 8.04 7.66 -0.21
CA VAL A 153 6.67 7.93 0.27
C VAL A 153 5.92 8.83 -0.71
N LEU A 154 4.75 8.38 -1.16
CA LEU A 154 3.82 9.16 -1.97
C LEU A 154 2.76 9.80 -1.07
N VAL A 155 2.54 11.11 -1.22
CA VAL A 155 1.63 11.92 -0.41
C VAL A 155 0.70 12.73 -1.29
N GLY A 156 -0.61 12.64 -1.06
CA GLY A 156 -1.63 13.38 -1.79
C GLY A 156 -2.05 14.69 -1.10
N VAL A 157 -2.35 15.70 -1.92
CA VAL A 157 -2.73 17.07 -1.52
C VAL A 157 -3.96 17.52 -2.32
N PRO A 158 -5.14 16.96 -2.06
CA PRO A 158 -6.32 17.11 -2.92
C PRO A 158 -6.87 18.53 -3.01
N HIS A 159 -6.52 19.42 -2.08
CA HIS A 159 -7.00 20.80 -2.07
C HIS A 159 -5.90 21.78 -2.52
N HIS A 160 -4.81 21.27 -3.11
CA HIS A 160 -3.82 22.13 -3.75
C HIS A 160 -4.47 23.08 -4.75
N THR A 161 -4.07 24.35 -4.68
CA THR A 161 -4.51 25.43 -5.57
C THR A 161 -3.32 26.01 -6.30
N ASN A 162 -3.34 25.93 -7.63
CA ASN A 162 -2.35 26.53 -8.49
C ASN A 162 -2.74 27.98 -8.81
N PHE A 163 -2.31 28.91 -7.95
CA PHE A 163 -2.57 30.35 -8.10
C PHE A 163 -1.95 30.96 -9.37
N ALA A 164 -0.88 30.37 -9.91
CA ALA A 164 -0.24 30.89 -11.12
C ALA A 164 -1.10 30.62 -12.38
N ALA A 165 -1.88 29.53 -12.36
CA ALA A 165 -2.78 29.14 -13.45
C ALA A 165 -4.26 29.50 -13.18
N ASP A 166 -4.56 30.16 -12.06
CA ASP A 166 -5.92 30.45 -11.60
C ASP A 166 -6.80 29.19 -11.51
N ARG A 167 -6.21 28.10 -10.95
CA ARG A 167 -6.87 26.80 -10.78
C ARG A 167 -7.00 26.46 -9.30
N VAL A 168 -8.23 26.52 -8.81
CA VAL A 168 -8.57 26.19 -7.42
C VAL A 168 -8.82 24.69 -7.27
N ASN A 169 -8.27 24.08 -6.21
CA ASN A 169 -8.51 22.66 -5.87
C ASN A 169 -8.27 21.69 -7.05
N CYS A 170 -7.31 21.96 -7.93
CA CYS A 170 -6.88 21.00 -8.94
C CYS A 170 -6.28 19.75 -8.27
N GLY A 171 -5.70 19.93 -7.08
CA GLY A 171 -5.04 18.87 -6.35
C GLY A 171 -3.66 18.53 -6.94
N GLU A 172 -2.88 17.78 -6.19
CA GLU A 172 -1.51 17.41 -6.52
C GLU A 172 -1.10 16.19 -5.68
N ALA A 173 0.01 15.54 -6.05
CA ALA A 173 0.69 14.59 -5.19
C ALA A 173 2.21 14.76 -5.26
N PHE A 174 2.90 14.37 -4.20
CA PHE A 174 4.36 14.44 -4.09
C PHE A 174 4.95 13.08 -3.77
N VAL A 175 6.11 12.79 -4.33
CA VAL A 175 6.95 11.68 -3.89
C VAL A 175 8.12 12.25 -3.12
N PHE A 176 8.32 11.77 -1.90
CA PHE A 176 9.41 12.16 -1.01
C PHE A 176 10.37 10.99 -0.80
N SER A 177 11.66 11.29 -0.74
CA SER A 177 12.65 10.33 -0.29
C SER A 177 12.45 10.02 1.18
N GLY A 178 12.39 8.73 1.54
CA GLY A 178 12.33 8.33 2.94
C GLY A 178 13.60 8.68 3.71
N ARG A 179 14.74 8.79 3.02
CA ARG A 179 16.05 9.05 3.62
C ARG A 179 16.18 10.43 4.25
N ASP A 180 15.75 11.46 3.52
CA ASP A 180 16.00 12.85 3.91
C ASP A 180 14.78 13.77 3.74
N GLY A 181 13.64 13.24 3.27
CA GLY A 181 12.44 14.01 3.02
C GLY A 181 12.54 14.99 1.84
N SER A 182 13.55 14.84 0.97
CA SER A 182 13.63 15.60 -0.27
C SER A 182 12.54 15.17 -1.26
N ILE A 183 12.10 16.10 -2.12
CA ILE A 183 11.11 15.80 -3.15
C ILE A 183 11.81 15.09 -4.30
N ILE A 184 11.33 13.90 -4.64
CA ILE A 184 11.74 13.14 -5.82
C ILE A 184 10.89 13.59 -7.01
N PHE A 185 9.56 13.56 -6.86
CA PHE A 185 8.63 13.97 -7.91
C PHE A 185 7.52 14.89 -7.39
N THR A 186 7.09 15.77 -8.28
CA THR A 186 5.89 16.58 -8.14
C THR A 186 4.91 16.17 -9.23
N LEU A 187 3.80 15.55 -8.84
CA LEU A 187 2.80 14.98 -9.75
C LEU A 187 1.61 15.93 -9.85
N ASN A 188 1.51 16.62 -10.97
CA ASN A 188 0.43 17.56 -11.27
C ASN A 188 -0.71 16.87 -12.01
N ASP A 189 -1.91 17.44 -11.90
CA ASP A 189 -3.04 17.05 -12.75
C ASP A 189 -2.73 17.39 -14.22
N PRO A 190 -2.62 16.41 -15.13
CA PRO A 190 -2.34 16.66 -16.53
C PRO A 190 -3.43 17.47 -17.24
N ASP A 191 -4.66 17.46 -16.73
CA ASP A 191 -5.76 18.25 -17.28
C ASP A 191 -5.80 19.68 -16.68
N GLU A 192 -5.10 19.89 -15.56
CA GLU A 192 -5.10 21.13 -14.76
C GLU A 192 -6.52 21.71 -14.54
N ALA A 193 -7.52 20.85 -14.42
CA ALA A 193 -8.90 21.31 -14.32
C ALA A 193 -9.23 21.72 -12.87
N GLU A 194 -9.98 22.80 -12.74
CA GLU A 194 -10.41 23.31 -11.45
C GLU A 194 -11.28 22.27 -10.74
N GLY A 195 -11.03 22.06 -9.45
CA GLY A 195 -11.86 21.20 -8.61
C GLY A 195 -11.65 19.70 -8.78
N ASN A 196 -10.72 19.24 -9.63
CA ASN A 196 -10.45 17.81 -9.88
C ASN A 196 -10.00 17.03 -8.64
N ARG A 197 -9.38 17.73 -7.67
CA ARG A 197 -8.88 17.17 -6.40
C ARG A 197 -7.97 15.95 -6.59
N MET A 198 -7.04 16.01 -7.53
CA MET A 198 -6.00 14.99 -7.66
C MET A 198 -5.24 14.80 -6.34
N GLY A 199 -4.90 13.56 -6.00
CA GLY A 199 -4.23 13.24 -4.73
C GLY A 199 -5.21 12.92 -3.59
N TYR A 200 -6.51 12.81 -3.89
CA TYR A 200 -7.51 12.38 -2.91
C TYR A 200 -7.27 10.94 -2.43
N ALA A 201 -6.72 10.10 -3.29
CA ALA A 201 -6.25 8.76 -2.97
C ALA A 201 -4.94 8.53 -3.72
N VAL A 202 -4.02 7.79 -3.11
CA VAL A 202 -2.73 7.42 -3.72
C VAL A 202 -2.44 5.95 -3.46
N ALA A 203 -1.72 5.31 -4.37
CA ALA A 203 -1.25 3.94 -4.21
C ALA A 203 0.01 3.70 -5.04
N SER A 204 0.84 2.76 -4.58
CA SER A 204 1.85 2.13 -5.44
C SER A 204 1.19 1.12 -6.38
N LEU A 205 1.70 1.05 -7.61
CA LEU A 205 1.44 0.00 -8.57
C LEU A 205 2.71 -0.82 -8.77
N GLY A 206 2.57 -2.01 -9.36
CA GLY A 206 3.72 -2.63 -9.99
C GLY A 206 4.20 -1.81 -11.19
N ASP A 207 5.32 -2.23 -11.78
CA ASP A 207 5.78 -1.70 -13.06
C ASP A 207 4.75 -2.05 -14.16
N VAL A 208 3.98 -1.05 -14.61
CA VAL A 208 2.95 -1.22 -15.65
C VAL A 208 3.43 -0.82 -17.04
N ASN A 209 4.58 -0.16 -17.15
CA ASN A 209 5.15 0.31 -18.42
C ASN A 209 6.32 -0.58 -18.91
N GLY A 210 6.84 -1.47 -18.06
CA GLY A 210 7.91 -2.42 -18.32
C GLY A 210 9.33 -1.86 -18.17
N ASP A 211 9.53 -0.76 -17.43
CA ASP A 211 10.84 -0.11 -17.25
C ASP A 211 11.65 -0.65 -16.05
N GLY A 212 11.04 -1.51 -15.24
CA GLY A 212 11.63 -2.13 -14.06
C GLY A 212 11.43 -1.35 -12.75
N ILE A 213 10.73 -0.21 -12.77
CA ILE A 213 10.45 0.61 -11.59
C ILE A 213 8.93 0.60 -11.30
N PRO A 214 8.50 0.40 -10.04
CA PRO A 214 7.07 0.43 -9.68
C PRO A 214 6.39 1.75 -10.01
N ASP A 215 5.26 1.72 -10.71
CA ASP A 215 4.52 2.93 -11.09
C ASP A 215 3.61 3.45 -9.96
N LEU A 216 3.04 4.64 -10.17
CA LEU A 216 2.26 5.38 -9.17
C LEU A 216 0.82 5.54 -9.63
N LEU A 217 -0.15 5.37 -8.73
CA LEU A 217 -1.57 5.62 -8.99
C LEU A 217 -2.07 6.78 -8.12
N VAL A 218 -2.71 7.76 -8.76
CA VAL A 218 -3.29 8.93 -8.09
C VAL A 218 -4.75 9.11 -8.48
N GLY A 219 -5.64 9.14 -7.50
CA GLY A 219 -7.08 9.32 -7.69
C GLY A 219 -7.47 10.78 -7.90
N VAL A 220 -8.43 10.99 -8.80
CA VAL A 220 -8.96 12.30 -9.20
C VAL A 220 -10.49 12.22 -9.19
N PRO A 221 -11.11 12.19 -8.00
CA PRO A 221 -12.51 11.79 -7.84
C PRO A 221 -13.51 12.81 -8.39
N LYS A 222 -13.07 14.04 -8.67
CA LYS A 222 -13.91 15.14 -9.15
C LYS A 222 -13.71 15.47 -10.62
N LYS A 223 -12.99 14.62 -11.34
CA LYS A 223 -12.82 14.79 -12.77
C LYS A 223 -14.14 14.61 -13.53
N ASP A 224 -14.43 15.57 -14.38
CA ASP A 224 -15.53 15.51 -15.33
C ASP A 224 -15.17 14.60 -16.52
N THR A 225 -16.16 13.91 -17.06
CA THR A 225 -15.94 13.14 -18.29
C THR A 225 -15.79 14.05 -19.51
N PRO A 226 -15.18 13.59 -20.61
CA PRO A 226 -15.17 14.32 -21.88
C PRO A 226 -16.58 14.64 -22.44
N ALA A 227 -17.61 13.91 -21.98
CA ALA A 227 -19.01 14.15 -22.34
C ALA A 227 -19.70 15.22 -21.45
N GLY A 228 -18.98 15.84 -20.51
CA GLY A 228 -19.48 16.87 -19.62
C GLY A 228 -20.31 16.36 -18.44
N LEU A 229 -20.27 15.06 -18.13
CA LEU A 229 -20.83 14.55 -16.89
C LEU A 229 -19.93 14.97 -15.72
N PRO A 230 -20.47 15.65 -14.70
CA PRO A 230 -19.66 16.22 -13.64
C PRO A 230 -19.25 15.16 -12.59
N ASP A 231 -18.08 15.34 -11.98
CA ASP A 231 -17.62 14.59 -10.79
C ASP A 231 -17.66 13.06 -10.93
N VAL A 232 -17.49 12.52 -12.14
CA VAL A 232 -17.51 11.04 -12.34
C VAL A 232 -16.22 10.40 -11.83
N GLY A 233 -15.14 11.18 -11.82
CA GLY A 233 -13.85 10.82 -11.29
C GLY A 233 -13.02 9.98 -12.26
N SER A 234 -11.74 9.87 -11.99
CA SER A 234 -10.78 9.02 -12.71
C SER A 234 -9.61 8.70 -11.79
N ALA A 235 -8.65 7.90 -12.28
CA ALA A 235 -7.33 7.80 -11.67
C ALA A 235 -6.24 7.96 -12.73
N TYR A 236 -5.08 8.46 -12.34
CA TYR A 236 -3.93 8.67 -13.20
C TYR A 236 -2.80 7.75 -12.79
N ILE A 237 -2.14 7.19 -13.80
CA ILE A 237 -0.92 6.43 -13.62
C ILE A 237 0.25 7.32 -14.00
N PHE A 238 1.21 7.45 -13.09
CA PHE A 238 2.48 8.12 -13.32
C PHE A 238 3.62 7.11 -13.25
N SER A 239 4.66 7.37 -14.03
CA SER A 239 5.88 6.58 -14.05
C SER A 239 6.62 6.70 -12.72
N GLY A 240 7.01 5.57 -12.15
CA GLY A 240 7.88 5.56 -10.97
C GLY A 240 9.31 5.99 -11.26
N ALA A 241 9.75 5.90 -12.52
CA ALA A 241 11.11 6.22 -12.93
C ALA A 241 11.38 7.73 -13.04
N ASP A 242 10.38 8.51 -13.46
CA ASP A 242 10.56 9.93 -13.78
C ASP A 242 9.35 10.82 -13.45
N GLY A 243 8.29 10.26 -12.86
CA GLY A 243 7.07 10.99 -12.53
C GLY A 243 6.23 11.41 -13.75
N SER A 244 6.55 10.94 -14.96
CA SER A 244 5.80 11.29 -16.17
C SER A 244 4.41 10.65 -16.19
N PHE A 245 3.42 11.33 -16.76
CA PHE A 245 2.08 10.78 -16.91
C PHE A 245 2.07 9.65 -17.95
N ILE A 246 1.59 8.47 -17.56
CA ILE A 246 1.48 7.29 -18.43
C ILE A 246 0.09 7.24 -19.09
N ARG A 247 -0.98 7.19 -18.28
CA ARG A 247 -2.36 7.09 -18.77
C ARG A 247 -3.39 7.41 -17.70
N SER A 248 -4.59 7.77 -18.14
CA SER A 248 -5.79 7.80 -17.31
C SER A 248 -6.46 6.43 -17.23
N LEU A 249 -7.04 6.15 -16.07
CA LEU A 249 -8.01 5.10 -15.81
C LEU A 249 -9.36 5.78 -15.65
N ASP A 250 -10.01 5.99 -16.78
CA ASP A 250 -11.33 6.63 -16.80
C ASP A 250 -12.42 5.60 -16.44
N PRO A 251 -13.54 6.05 -15.86
CA PRO A 251 -14.66 5.21 -15.56
C PRO A 251 -15.17 4.61 -16.88
N PRO A 252 -15.47 3.31 -16.90
CA PRO A 252 -16.00 2.67 -18.09
C PRO A 252 -17.32 3.35 -18.47
N ALA A 253 -17.55 3.54 -19.77
CA ALA A 253 -18.70 4.27 -20.31
C ALA A 253 -20.06 3.83 -19.74
N GLN A 254 -20.12 2.60 -19.21
CA GLN A 254 -21.08 2.12 -18.21
C GLN A 254 -20.33 1.17 -17.27
N GLY A 255 -20.58 1.24 -15.95
CA GLY A 255 -19.90 0.50 -14.87
C GLY A 255 -19.22 -0.82 -15.25
N GLY A 256 -17.97 -0.97 -14.81
CA GLY A 256 -16.98 -1.93 -15.30
C GLY A 256 -17.51 -3.33 -15.60
N ARG A 257 -17.61 -3.63 -16.89
CA ARG A 257 -17.45 -4.99 -17.38
C ARG A 257 -16.35 -5.04 -18.43
N ARG A 258 -15.36 -5.88 -18.12
CA ARG A 258 -14.35 -6.36 -19.06
C ARG A 258 -15.08 -6.87 -20.31
N GLN A 259 -14.82 -6.26 -21.47
CA GLN A 259 -15.07 -6.95 -22.73
C GLN A 259 -14.05 -8.08 -22.80
N THR A 260 -14.44 -9.28 -22.39
CA THR A 260 -13.66 -10.47 -22.71
C THR A 260 -13.69 -10.61 -24.23
N ALA A 261 -12.57 -10.32 -24.87
CA ALA A 261 -12.30 -10.73 -26.24
C ALA A 261 -12.46 -12.25 -26.32
N GLY A 262 -13.65 -12.70 -26.75
CA GLY A 262 -14.06 -14.09 -26.57
C GLY A 262 -15.49 -14.38 -27.04
N SER A 263 -15.97 -13.70 -28.09
CA SER A 263 -17.05 -14.23 -28.94
C SER A 263 -16.87 -13.66 -30.34
N ALA A 264 -15.98 -14.31 -31.09
CA ALA A 264 -15.87 -14.11 -32.52
C ALA A 264 -17.20 -14.45 -33.20
N GLN A 265 -17.78 -13.42 -33.82
CA GLN A 265 -18.69 -13.39 -34.98
C GLN A 265 -20.12 -13.96 -34.81
N PRO A 266 -21.11 -13.24 -35.36
CA PRO A 266 -21.84 -13.85 -36.46
C PRO A 266 -21.84 -12.97 -37.70
N TRP A 267 -21.42 -13.59 -38.80
CA TRP A 267 -21.60 -13.14 -40.16
C TRP A 267 -23.07 -12.74 -40.41
N LEU A 268 -23.29 -11.48 -40.76
CA LEU A 268 -24.51 -11.07 -41.44
C LEU A 268 -24.39 -11.52 -42.91
N MET A 269 -25.11 -12.59 -43.25
CA MET A 269 -25.57 -12.83 -44.62
C MET A 269 -27.09 -12.65 -44.63
N PRO A 270 -27.67 -11.85 -45.54
CA PRO A 270 -29.10 -11.64 -45.57
C PRO A 270 -29.80 -12.80 -46.28
N GLY A 271 -30.87 -13.31 -45.67
CA GLY A 271 -31.84 -14.18 -46.34
C GLY A 271 -31.72 -15.65 -46.00
N MET A 272 -32.31 -16.06 -44.88
CA MET A 272 -32.95 -17.38 -44.82
C MET A 272 -34.10 -17.36 -43.82
N LEU A 273 -35.25 -17.79 -44.32
CA LEU A 273 -36.55 -17.83 -43.66
C LEU A 273 -36.50 -18.80 -42.48
N THR A 274 -36.55 -18.30 -41.24
CA THR A 274 -36.64 -19.16 -40.04
C THR A 274 -38.08 -19.63 -39.87
N VAL A 275 -38.35 -20.88 -40.21
CA VAL A 275 -39.57 -21.58 -39.77
C VAL A 275 -39.41 -21.88 -38.27
N MET A 276 -40.19 -21.19 -37.45
CA MET A 276 -40.32 -21.44 -36.02
C MET A 276 -40.94 -22.83 -35.80
N ALA A 277 -40.17 -23.78 -35.27
CA ALA A 277 -40.69 -25.01 -34.69
C ALA A 277 -40.45 -24.98 -33.18
N TYR A 278 -41.51 -24.77 -32.40
CA TYR A 278 -41.51 -24.99 -30.96
C TYR A 278 -41.51 -26.49 -30.66
N PRO A 279 -40.61 -27.03 -29.81
CA PRO A 279 -40.86 -28.31 -29.18
C PRO A 279 -41.70 -28.11 -27.93
N ILE A 280 -42.90 -28.69 -27.99
CA ILE A 280 -43.80 -29.00 -26.88
C ILE A 280 -43.06 -29.89 -25.87
N PHE A 281 -43.13 -29.52 -24.58
CA PHE A 281 -42.66 -30.34 -23.47
C PHE A 281 -43.38 -31.70 -23.43
N LEU A 282 -42.64 -32.79 -23.55
CA LEU A 282 -43.12 -34.14 -23.26
C LEU A 282 -42.30 -34.72 -22.11
N LEU A 283 -42.95 -34.83 -20.94
CA LEU A 283 -42.46 -35.60 -19.80
C LEU A 283 -42.24 -37.06 -20.21
N ALA A 284 -41.04 -37.60 -20.00
CA ALA A 284 -40.79 -39.04 -20.06
C ALA A 284 -40.30 -39.56 -18.70
N ARG A 285 -41.16 -40.31 -18.03
CA ARG A 285 -40.87 -41.16 -16.87
C ARG A 285 -40.02 -42.37 -17.31
N ARG A 286 -39.00 -42.67 -16.50
CA ARG A 286 -38.21 -43.92 -16.35
C ARG A 286 -38.48 -45.08 -17.32
N GLY A 287 -37.44 -45.54 -18.03
CA GLY A 287 -37.33 -46.95 -18.45
C GLY A 287 -36.43 -47.25 -19.65
N LYS A 288 -35.25 -47.83 -19.36
CA LYS A 288 -34.46 -48.81 -20.15
C LYS A 288 -33.96 -48.47 -21.59
N VAL A 289 -32.63 -48.38 -21.66
CA VAL A 289 -31.64 -49.03 -22.58
C VAL A 289 -31.90 -49.01 -24.10
N GLY A 290 -30.91 -48.49 -24.85
CA GLY A 290 -30.65 -48.83 -26.25
C GLY A 290 -29.57 -47.95 -26.88
N LEU A 291 -28.30 -48.37 -26.83
CA LEU A 291 -27.19 -47.77 -27.55
C LEU A 291 -27.22 -48.27 -29.01
N THR A 292 -27.41 -47.39 -29.99
CA THR A 292 -27.21 -47.73 -31.41
C THR A 292 -26.49 -46.58 -32.12
N PHE A 293 -25.27 -46.84 -32.58
CA PHE A 293 -24.54 -45.97 -33.52
C PHE A 293 -25.16 -46.14 -34.91
N LEU A 294 -25.46 -45.04 -35.61
CA LEU A 294 -25.66 -45.06 -37.05
C LEU A 294 -24.86 -43.94 -37.72
N THR A 295 -23.83 -44.37 -38.44
CA THR A 295 -23.05 -43.61 -39.41
C THR A 295 -23.82 -43.48 -40.72
N ALA A 296 -23.88 -42.29 -41.31
CA ALA A 296 -24.03 -42.07 -42.77
C ALA A 296 -23.77 -40.58 -43.06
N ARG A 297 -22.61 -40.19 -43.60
CA ARG A 297 -22.14 -40.28 -45.00
C ARG A 297 -22.68 -39.13 -45.87
N LEU A 298 -21.72 -38.28 -46.24
CA LEU A 298 -21.78 -37.17 -47.20
C LEU A 298 -22.49 -37.56 -48.51
N ALA A 299 -23.35 -36.66 -48.99
CA ALA A 299 -23.68 -36.54 -50.40
C ALA A 299 -23.50 -35.08 -50.84
N ARG A 300 -22.47 -34.90 -51.66
CA ARG A 300 -22.20 -33.72 -52.48
C ARG A 300 -23.24 -33.70 -53.61
N LEU A 301 -23.87 -32.57 -53.88
CA LEU A 301 -24.59 -32.34 -55.14
C LEU A 301 -24.22 -30.96 -55.66
N SER A 302 -23.56 -30.98 -56.81
CA SER A 302 -23.18 -29.87 -57.67
C SER A 302 -24.19 -29.71 -58.82
N ALA A 303 -24.15 -28.52 -59.42
CA ALA A 303 -24.80 -28.07 -60.67
C ALA A 303 -26.25 -27.58 -60.51
N GLN A 304 -26.66 -26.45 -61.09
CA GLN A 304 -26.10 -25.59 -62.14
C GLN A 304 -26.06 -24.13 -61.72
#